data_AF-A0A5R2N0F4-F1
#
_entry.id   AF-A0A5R2N0F4-F1
#
_cell.length_a   1.000
_cell.length_b   1.000
_cell.length_c   1.000
_cell.angle_alpha   90.00
_cell.angle_beta   90.00
_cell.angle_gamma   90.00
#
_symmetry.space_group_name_H-M   'P 1'
#
loop_
_entity.id
_entity.type
_entity.pdbx_description
1 polymer ?
#
loop_
_entity_poly.entity_id
_entity_poly.type
_entity_poly.pdbx_seq_one_letter_code
_entity_poly.pdbx_strand_id
1 'polypeptide(L)'
;LIVYEIPLRTGRPLPLPLLVRLLDLSNVVGIKFTSTDLFKYSLLRKRQPQKLFYYGFDEIYAAAGMLGTEGGIGTTYNLLGRLYVAIDQAVRGGDLRQAKALQMVSQDFVEAVLETGVLPGMKAAFRVIGVDCGP
;
A
#
# COMPACT_ATOMS: atom_id res chain seq x y z
N LEU A 1 -14.77 6.49 9.08
CA LEU A 1 -14.53 6.61 7.63
C LEU A 1 -13.02 6.68 7.36
N ILE A 2 -12.53 6.01 6.31
CA ILE A 2 -11.15 6.15 5.82
C ILE A 2 -11.20 6.78 4.43
N VAL A 3 -10.48 7.87 4.21
CA VAL A 3 -10.35 8.52 2.90
C VAL A 3 -9.56 7.59 1.96
N TYR A 4 -9.97 7.44 0.70
CA TYR A 4 -9.20 6.69 -0.28
C TYR A 4 -8.63 7.64 -1.35
N GLU A 5 -7.34 7.98 -1.23
CA GLU A 5 -6.60 8.79 -2.20
C GLU A 5 -5.93 7.87 -3.22
N ILE A 6 -6.46 7.80 -4.44
CA ILE A 6 -5.94 6.97 -5.54
C ILE A 6 -5.96 7.73 -6.88
N PRO A 7 -5.10 8.75 -7.05
CA PRO A 7 -5.07 9.58 -8.25
C PRO A 7 -4.92 8.80 -9.55
N LEU A 8 -4.15 7.69 -9.53
CA LEU A 8 -3.94 6.83 -10.70
C LEU A 8 -5.26 6.30 -11.29
N ARG A 9 -6.30 6.10 -10.45
CA ARG A 9 -7.62 5.60 -10.89
C ARG A 9 -8.65 6.71 -11.06
N THR A 10 -8.56 7.78 -10.28
CA THR A 10 -9.54 8.88 -10.34
C THR A 10 -9.17 9.97 -11.35
N GLY A 11 -7.92 10.03 -11.79
CA GLY A 11 -7.38 11.14 -12.59
C GLY A 11 -7.33 12.47 -11.84
N ARG A 12 -7.52 12.45 -10.52
CA ARG A 12 -7.71 13.66 -9.69
C ARG A 12 -6.89 13.56 -8.40
N PRO A 13 -5.62 13.98 -8.39
CA PRO A 13 -4.84 14.09 -7.15
C PRO A 13 -5.41 15.19 -6.27
N LEU A 14 -5.78 14.87 -5.03
CA LEU A 14 -6.32 15.86 -4.10
C LEU A 14 -5.18 16.72 -3.54
N PRO A 15 -5.27 18.06 -3.55
CA PRO A 15 -4.24 18.91 -2.96
C PRO A 15 -4.02 18.59 -1.48
N LEU A 16 -2.78 18.71 -1.00
CA LEU A 16 -2.43 18.44 0.39
C LEU A 16 -3.30 19.22 1.41
N PRO A 17 -3.59 20.52 1.24
CA PRO A 17 -4.49 21.24 2.16
C PRO A 17 -5.90 20.66 2.23
N LEU A 18 -6.41 20.13 1.11
CA LEU A 18 -7.73 19.49 1.07
C LEU A 18 -7.72 18.17 1.82
N LEU A 19 -6.69 17.34 1.65
CA LEU A 19 -6.53 16.09 2.41
C LEU A 19 -6.45 16.34 3.92
N VAL A 20 -5.75 17.39 4.35
CA VAL A 20 -5.71 17.81 5.77
C VAL A 20 -7.12 18.13 6.26
N ARG A 21 -7.86 18.99 5.54
CA ARG A 21 -9.25 19.34 5.90
C ARG A 21 -10.19 18.13 5.95
N LEU A 22 -10.02 17.16 5.05
CA LEU A 22 -10.80 15.93 5.06
C LEU A 22 -10.47 15.09 6.30
N LEU A 23 -9.20 15.01 6.68
CA LEU A 23 -8.76 14.29 7.87
C LEU A 23 -9.20 14.98 9.17
N ASP A 24 -9.44 16.30 9.18
CA ASP A 24 -9.95 17.02 10.35
C ASP A 24 -11.42 16.68 10.69
N LEU A 25 -12.17 16.08 9.77
CA LEU A 25 -13.56 15.69 10.02
C LEU A 25 -13.64 14.63 11.13
N SER A 26 -14.59 14.80 12.05
CA SER A 26 -14.72 13.98 13.26
C SER A 26 -14.96 12.49 12.99
N ASN A 27 -15.66 12.18 11.90
CA ASN A 27 -15.96 10.81 11.48
C ASN A 27 -14.88 10.20 10.55
N VAL A 28 -13.84 10.95 10.21
CA VAL A 28 -12.70 10.48 9.41
C VAL A 28 -11.58 10.03 10.34
N VAL A 29 -11.27 8.74 10.34
CA VAL A 29 -10.29 8.13 11.22
C VAL A 29 -8.92 7.95 10.55
N GLY A 30 -8.84 8.09 9.23
CA GLY A 30 -7.60 7.86 8.50
C GLY A 30 -7.72 7.96 7.00
N ILE A 31 -6.67 7.49 6.32
CA ILE A 31 -6.52 7.49 4.88
C ILE A 31 -5.86 6.20 4.39
N LYS A 32 -6.40 5.62 3.31
CA LYS A 32 -5.66 4.73 2.42
C LYS A 32 -5.02 5.60 1.33
N PHE A 33 -3.69 5.68 1.35
CA PHE A 33 -2.93 6.49 0.42
C PHE A 33 -2.30 5.60 -0.66
N THR A 34 -2.73 5.78 -1.91
CA THR A 34 -2.28 4.99 -3.07
C THR A 34 -1.72 5.94 -4.13
N SER A 35 -0.57 6.51 -3.80
CA SER A 35 0.26 7.35 -4.67
C SER A 35 1.74 7.10 -4.36
N THR A 36 2.59 7.20 -5.37
CA THR A 36 4.05 7.11 -5.24
C THR A 36 4.69 8.40 -4.67
N ASP A 37 3.88 9.45 -4.48
CA ASP A 37 4.31 10.71 -3.84
C ASP A 37 4.47 10.52 -2.32
N LEU A 38 5.59 9.90 -1.94
CA LEU A 38 5.98 9.67 -0.54
C LEU A 38 6.27 10.98 0.21
N PHE A 39 6.62 12.05 -0.50
CA PHE A 39 6.80 13.36 0.13
C PHE A 39 5.45 13.88 0.65
N LYS A 40 4.41 13.89 -0.19
CA LYS A 40 3.05 14.25 0.22
C LYS A 40 2.50 13.33 1.30
N TYR A 41 2.77 12.02 1.22
CA TYR A 41 2.44 11.08 2.29
C TYR A 41 3.08 11.49 3.63
N SER A 42 4.39 11.75 3.64
CA SER A 42 5.12 12.14 4.85
C SER A 42 4.64 13.49 5.42
N LEU A 43 4.34 14.47 4.56
CA LEU A 43 3.79 15.76 4.99
C LEU A 43 2.39 15.61 5.59
N LEU A 44 1.53 14.78 5.00
CA LEU A 44 0.19 14.54 5.51
C LEU A 44 0.25 13.85 6.88
N ARG A 45 1.12 12.84 7.03
CA ARG A 45 1.35 12.16 8.31
C ARG A 45 1.87 13.12 9.38
N LYS A 46 2.85 13.97 9.04
CA LYS A 46 3.38 15.00 9.96
C LYS A 46 2.28 15.97 10.42
N ARG A 47 1.35 16.34 9.55
CA ARG A 47 0.25 17.27 9.86
C ARG A 47 -0.92 16.62 10.59
N GLN A 48 -1.08 15.30 10.46
CA GLN A 48 -2.20 14.54 11.00
C GLN A 48 -1.71 13.32 11.80
N PRO A 49 -0.89 13.50 12.85
CA PRO A 49 -0.20 12.40 13.54
C PRO A 49 -1.13 11.44 14.30
N GLN A 50 -2.37 11.86 14.56
CA GLN A 50 -3.38 11.07 15.27
C GLN A 50 -4.27 10.24 14.35
N LYS A 51 -4.10 10.36 13.02
CA LYS A 51 -4.91 9.66 12.02
C LYS A 51 -4.21 8.40 11.56
N LEU A 52 -4.99 7.39 11.17
CA LEU A 52 -4.45 6.14 10.62
C LEU A 52 -4.07 6.31 9.15
N PHE A 53 -2.94 5.75 8.73
CA PHE A 53 -2.43 5.75 7.37
C PHE A 53 -2.18 4.31 6.92
N TYR A 54 -2.94 3.89 5.93
CA TYR A 54 -2.71 2.63 5.22
C TYR A 54 -2.11 2.93 3.85
N TYR A 55 -1.06 2.21 3.49
CA TYR A 55 -0.41 2.38 2.20
C TYR A 55 -0.95 1.40 1.15
N GLY A 56 -1.08 1.82 -0.11
CA GLY A 56 -1.75 1.02 -1.14
C GLY A 56 -0.92 0.63 -2.36
N PHE A 57 0.37 0.97 -2.40
CA PHE A 57 1.29 0.44 -3.41
C PHE A 57 2.15 -0.66 -2.80
N ASP A 58 1.97 -1.87 -3.32
CA ASP A 58 2.50 -3.11 -2.74
C ASP A 58 4.02 -3.20 -2.99
N GLU A 59 4.44 -2.82 -4.19
CA GLU A 59 5.80 -2.82 -4.71
C GLU A 59 6.75 -1.79 -4.06
N ILE A 60 6.22 -0.88 -3.23
CA ILE A 60 7.01 0.12 -2.49
C ILE A 60 6.58 0.25 -1.02
N TYR A 61 5.92 -0.78 -0.47
CA TYR A 61 5.41 -0.80 0.90
C TYR A 61 6.48 -0.48 1.96
N ALA A 62 7.68 -1.06 1.85
CA ALA A 62 8.76 -0.87 2.82
C ALA A 62 9.13 0.61 3.03
N ALA A 63 9.11 1.42 1.95
CA ALA A 63 9.39 2.85 2.03
C ALA A 63 8.32 3.60 2.82
N ALA A 64 7.04 3.26 2.62
CA ALA A 64 5.94 3.81 3.43
C ALA A 64 5.98 3.32 4.88
N GLY A 65 6.41 2.07 5.09
CA GLY A 65 6.71 1.49 6.40
C GLY A 65 7.72 2.33 7.18
N MET A 66 8.83 2.73 6.54
CA MET A 66 9.84 3.59 7.15
C MET A 66 9.31 4.98 7.51
N LEU A 67 8.29 5.46 6.79
CA LEU A 67 7.58 6.71 7.09
C LEU A 67 6.50 6.53 8.16
N GLY A 68 6.34 5.31 8.72
CA GLY A 68 5.51 5.02 9.87
C GLY A 68 4.08 4.59 9.56
N THR A 69 3.76 4.03 8.39
CA THR A 69 2.39 3.54 8.11
C THR A 69 1.85 2.56 9.16
N GLU A 70 0.54 2.57 9.39
CA GLU A 70 -0.16 1.62 10.25
C GLU A 70 -0.32 0.24 9.61
N GLY A 71 -0.12 0.14 8.30
CA GLY A 71 -0.14 -1.10 7.54
C GLY A 71 -0.37 -0.86 6.06
N GLY A 72 -0.58 -1.93 5.31
CA GLY A 72 -0.89 -1.86 3.89
C GLY A 72 -2.31 -2.33 3.58
N ILE A 73 -2.87 -1.88 2.46
CA ILE A 73 -4.08 -2.45 1.85
C ILE A 73 -3.79 -2.69 0.36
N GLY A 74 -3.35 -3.91 0.07
CA GLY A 74 -2.85 -4.33 -1.24
C GLY A 74 -3.63 -5.46 -1.88
N THR A 75 -3.50 -5.58 -3.20
CA THR A 75 -4.16 -6.66 -3.94
C THR A 75 -3.35 -7.95 -3.82
N THR A 76 -2.03 -7.85 -3.88
CA THR A 76 -1.13 -9.02 -3.85
C THR A 76 -1.16 -9.74 -2.49
N TYR A 77 -1.70 -9.09 -1.45
CA TYR A 77 -1.72 -9.60 -0.08
C TYR A 77 -2.59 -10.85 0.05
N ASN A 78 -3.57 -11.02 -0.85
CA ASN A 78 -4.40 -12.21 -0.91
C ASN A 78 -3.59 -13.50 -1.21
N LEU A 79 -2.41 -13.37 -1.82
CA LEU A 79 -1.47 -14.48 -2.06
C LEU A 79 -0.21 -14.37 -1.19
N LEU A 80 0.30 -13.16 -1.02
CA LEU A 80 1.59 -12.88 -0.40
C LEU A 80 1.46 -12.25 0.99
N GLY A 81 0.35 -12.44 1.70
CA GLY A 81 0.12 -11.81 3.00
C GLY A 81 1.26 -12.02 4.01
N ARG A 82 1.84 -13.23 4.07
CA ARG A 82 3.00 -13.53 4.93
C ARG A 82 4.24 -12.72 4.55
N LEU A 83 4.45 -12.43 3.26
CA LEU A 83 5.56 -11.60 2.78
C LEU A 83 5.43 -10.18 3.32
N TYR A 84 4.25 -9.56 3.21
CA TYR A 84 4.05 -8.18 3.69
C TYR A 84 4.10 -8.06 5.20
N VAL A 85 3.66 -9.07 5.95
CA VAL A 85 3.89 -9.14 7.40
C VAL A 85 5.39 -9.17 7.71
N ALA A 86 6.17 -9.97 6.98
CA ALA A 86 7.61 -10.05 7.16
C ALA A 86 8.33 -8.73 6.78
N ILE A 87 7.88 -8.05 5.71
CA ILE A 87 8.39 -6.72 5.35
C ILE A 87 8.09 -5.72 6.48
N ASP A 88 6.85 -5.68 6.98
CA ASP A 88 6.45 -4.77 8.06
C ASP A 88 7.27 -5.01 9.34
N GLN A 89 7.45 -6.27 9.73
CA GLN A 89 8.28 -6.66 10.88
C GLN A 89 9.74 -6.26 10.69
N ALA A 90 10.33 -6.50 9.52
CA ALA A 90 11.71 -6.12 9.24
C ALA A 90 11.91 -4.60 9.31
N VAL A 91 10.97 -3.82 8.75
CA VAL A 91 10.99 -2.36 8.82
C VAL A 91 10.87 -1.87 10.27
N ARG A 92 9.91 -2.39 11.04
CA ARG A 92 9.72 -2.02 12.46
C ARG A 92 10.90 -2.43 13.35
N GLY A 93 11.54 -3.54 13.02
CA GLY A 93 12.74 -4.04 13.70
C GLY A 93 14.03 -3.34 13.28
N GLY A 94 14.01 -2.48 12.26
CA GLY A 94 15.20 -1.80 11.75
C GLY A 94 16.10 -2.68 10.88
N ASP A 95 15.68 -3.88 10.49
CA ASP A 95 16.43 -4.73 9.56
C ASP A 95 16.18 -4.31 8.11
N LEU A 96 16.87 -3.24 7.71
CA LEU A 96 16.78 -2.69 6.36
C LEU A 96 17.24 -3.67 5.27
N ARG A 97 18.14 -4.59 5.61
CA ARG A 97 18.65 -5.59 4.65
C ARG A 97 17.56 -6.60 4.33
N GLN A 98 16.91 -7.13 5.37
CA GLN A 98 15.79 -8.05 5.20
C GLN A 98 14.59 -7.35 4.55
N ALA A 99 14.24 -6.14 4.98
CA ALA A 99 13.15 -5.37 4.38
C ALA A 99 13.36 -5.17 2.87
N LYS A 100 14.58 -4.79 2.45
CA LYS A 100 14.92 -4.64 1.03
C LYS A 100 14.82 -5.96 0.27
N ALA A 101 15.35 -7.05 0.83
CA ALA A 101 15.31 -8.37 0.19
C ALA A 101 13.86 -8.84 -0.05
N LEU A 102 13.00 -8.73 0.96
CA LEU A 102 11.59 -9.11 0.87
C LEU A 102 10.79 -8.18 -0.05
N GLN A 103 11.10 -6.87 -0.07
CA GLN A 103 10.47 -5.93 -0.98
C GLN A 103 10.79 -6.24 -2.45
N MET A 104 12.00 -6.71 -2.76
CA MET A 104 12.35 -7.14 -4.12
C MET A 104 11.52 -8.36 -4.55
N VAL A 105 11.30 -9.33 -3.67
CA VAL A 105 10.38 -10.46 -3.95
C VAL A 105 8.96 -9.98 -4.26
N SER A 106 8.48 -8.97 -3.52
CA SER A 106 7.18 -8.34 -3.83
C SER A 106 7.21 -7.65 -5.19
N GLN A 107 8.31 -7.01 -5.57
CA GLN A 107 8.43 -6.30 -6.84
C GLN A 107 8.41 -7.27 -8.02
N ASP A 108 9.17 -8.38 -7.93
CA ASP A 108 9.21 -9.42 -8.96
C ASP A 108 7.79 -9.98 -9.22
N PHE A 109 7.02 -10.23 -8.16
CA PHE A 109 5.64 -10.69 -8.30
C PHE A 109 4.71 -9.63 -8.89
N VAL A 110 4.83 -8.37 -8.45
CA VAL A 110 4.01 -7.26 -8.97
C VAL A 110 4.30 -7.03 -10.46
N GLU A 111 5.57 -7.06 -10.86
CA GLU A 111 5.99 -6.92 -12.26
C GLU A 111 5.36 -8.03 -13.13
N ALA A 112 5.46 -9.30 -12.69
CA ALA A 112 4.88 -10.42 -13.40
C ALA A 112 3.34 -10.32 -13.56
N VAL A 113 2.60 -9.92 -12.52
CA VAL A 113 1.14 -9.77 -12.64
C VAL A 113 0.73 -8.55 -13.45
N LEU A 114 1.58 -7.52 -13.55
CA LEU A 114 1.30 -6.34 -14.37
C LEU A 114 1.32 -6.64 -15.87
N GLU A 115 2.11 -7.63 -16.33
CA GLU A 115 2.16 -8.02 -17.75
C GLU A 115 0.78 -8.43 -18.32
N THR A 116 -0.07 -9.02 -17.48
CA THR A 116 -1.43 -9.46 -17.84
C THR A 116 -2.52 -8.55 -17.25
N GLY A 117 -2.12 -7.53 -16.48
CA GLY A 117 -2.98 -6.72 -15.65
C GLY A 117 -3.26 -7.36 -14.28
N VAL A 118 -3.25 -6.53 -13.23
CA VAL A 118 -3.28 -6.99 -11.82
C VAL A 118 -4.41 -7.99 -11.53
N LEU A 119 -5.66 -7.71 -11.93
CA LEU A 119 -6.79 -8.60 -11.58
C LEU A 119 -6.75 -9.94 -12.35
N PRO A 120 -6.62 -9.97 -13.69
CA PRO A 120 -6.39 -11.23 -14.41
C PRO A 120 -5.16 -12.01 -13.93
N GLY A 121 -4.03 -11.34 -13.73
CA GLY A 121 -2.79 -11.96 -13.25
C GLY A 121 -2.94 -12.59 -11.87
N MET A 122 -3.61 -11.90 -10.94
CA MET A 122 -3.90 -12.45 -9.62
C MET A 122 -4.82 -13.67 -9.69
N LYS A 123 -5.88 -13.65 -10.51
CA LYS A 123 -6.76 -14.82 -10.69
C LYS A 123 -6.00 -16.00 -11.29
N ALA A 124 -5.11 -15.75 -12.24
CA ALA A 124 -4.25 -16.79 -12.80
C ALA A 124 -3.32 -17.38 -11.72
N ALA A 125 -2.71 -16.54 -10.89
CA ALA A 125 -1.87 -16.98 -9.77
C ALA A 125 -2.65 -17.78 -8.71
N PHE A 126 -3.91 -17.43 -8.43
CA PHE A 126 -4.81 -18.22 -7.58
C PHE A 126 -5.09 -19.61 -8.16
N ARG A 127 -5.32 -19.71 -9.47
CA ARG A 127 -5.54 -21.01 -10.13
C ARG A 127 -4.32 -21.92 -10.02
N VAL A 128 -3.10 -21.37 -10.07
CA VAL A 128 -1.86 -22.15 -9.88
C VAL A 128 -1.81 -22.83 -8.50
N ILE A 129 -2.38 -22.20 -7.47
CA ILE A 129 -2.48 -22.78 -6.13
C ILE A 129 -3.81 -23.51 -5.86
N GLY A 130 -4.57 -23.82 -6.92
CA GLY A 130 -5.81 -24.61 -6.84
C GLY A 130 -7.06 -23.84 -6.43
N VAL A 131 -7.05 -22.50 -6.48
CA VAL A 131 -8.20 -21.66 -6.17
C VAL A 131 -8.81 -21.11 -7.46
N ASP A 132 -10.03 -21.51 -7.79
CA ASP A 132 -10.75 -20.95 -8.94
C ASP A 132 -11.47 -19.65 -8.58
N CYS A 133 -11.03 -18.54 -9.18
CA CYS A 133 -11.60 -17.21 -8.99
C CYS A 133 -12.51 -16.76 -10.16
N GLY A 134 -12.91 -17.68 -11.04
CA GLY A 134 -13.74 -17.37 -12.20
C GLY A 134 -13.00 -16.58 -13.29
N PRO A 135 -13.72 -16.09 -14.32
CA PRO A 135 -13.15 -15.26 -15.38
C PRO A 135 -12.69 -13.91 -14.83
#